data_AF-A0A0M9XPC7-F1
#
_entry.id   AF-A0A0M9XPC7-F1
#
_cell.length_a   1.000
_cell.length_b   1.000
_cell.length_c   1.000
_cell.angle_alpha   90.00
_cell.angle_beta   90.00
_cell.angle_gamma   90.00
#
_symmetry.space_group_name_H-M   'P 1'
#
loop_
_entity.id
_entity.type
_entity.pdbx_description
1 polymer ?
#
loop_
_entity_poly.entity_id
_entity_poly.type
_entity_poly.pdbx_seq_one_letter_code
_entity_poly.pdbx_strand_id
1 'polypeptide(L)'
;MRARVIAIAVATAVLATVAVVYTVSAARRAESADMPSAFGLDRGQLYFRSTREGDGTGRVARLPADPSARGAAAMSAEAAPAPDRRTTGGPACERFHAAGGTALCLQRRPGIPPAAYAVVLDGRLREKRRIALTGIPNRARVSASGRMLSWTMFATGDSYATTSFSTRTSILDTRTGYLVKNMEDIPLTLDGRRYHSPDVNYWGVTFARDDNRFYATVSTKGRTYLVEGDMRRWTARTLRENLECPSLSPDNTRLAFKKRVREGARDPWRLYVLDLRTMREHPVAERRSVDDQAAWLDDHTLAYALPGSDGKGSDIWTVAADGGGAPALRVAGGSSPAVVR
;
A
#
# COMPACT_ATOMS: atom_id res chain seq x y z
N MET A 1 29.47 -40.01 33.02
CA MET A 1 29.63 -38.57 33.31
C MET A 1 30.23 -37.79 32.13
N ARG A 2 31.38 -38.20 31.57
CA ARG A 2 32.06 -37.51 30.45
C ARG A 2 31.20 -37.26 29.19
N ALA A 3 30.43 -38.26 28.74
CA ALA A 3 29.57 -38.11 27.55
C ALA A 3 28.47 -37.05 27.70
N ARG A 4 27.90 -36.89 28.92
CA ARG A 4 26.88 -35.87 29.21
C ARG A 4 27.48 -34.46 29.23
N VAL A 5 28.69 -34.32 29.79
CA VAL A 5 29.43 -33.05 29.80
C VAL A 5 29.80 -32.62 28.38
N ILE A 6 30.26 -33.56 27.55
CA ILE A 6 30.57 -33.30 26.13
C ILE A 6 29.30 -32.89 25.37
N ALA A 7 28.18 -33.60 25.57
CA ALA A 7 26.92 -33.26 24.91
C ALA A 7 26.42 -31.86 25.29
N ILE A 8 26.53 -31.48 26.57
CA ILE A 8 26.16 -30.14 27.04
C ILE A 8 27.10 -29.07 26.47
N ALA A 9 28.40 -29.32 26.44
CA ALA A 9 29.37 -28.39 25.86
C ALA A 9 29.13 -28.17 24.36
N VAL A 10 28.86 -29.24 23.60
CA VAL A 10 28.53 -29.17 22.17
C VAL A 10 27.21 -28.44 21.95
N ALA A 11 26.16 -28.76 22.70
CA ALA A 11 24.87 -28.07 22.59
C ALA A 11 25.01 -26.56 22.90
N THR A 12 25.78 -26.22 23.92
CA THR A 12 26.04 -24.82 24.30
C THR A 12 26.83 -24.09 23.20
N ALA A 13 27.85 -24.72 22.63
CA ALA A 13 28.62 -24.15 21.51
C ALA A 13 27.75 -23.95 20.26
N VAL A 14 26.88 -24.90 19.94
CA VAL A 14 25.93 -24.78 18.82
C VAL A 14 24.95 -23.64 19.06
N LEU A 15 24.33 -23.56 20.24
CA LEU A 15 23.38 -22.49 20.58
C LEU A 15 24.05 -21.11 20.59
N ALA A 16 25.26 -21.00 21.14
CA ALA A 16 26.05 -19.76 21.10
C ALA A 16 26.38 -19.35 19.66
N THR A 17 26.77 -20.31 18.81
CA THR A 17 27.05 -20.05 17.39
C THR A 17 25.80 -19.60 16.66
N VAL A 18 24.65 -20.26 16.86
CA VAL A 18 23.36 -19.86 16.28
C VAL A 18 22.96 -18.46 16.76
N ALA A 19 23.11 -18.14 18.04
CA ALA A 19 22.82 -16.83 18.59
C ALA A 19 23.73 -15.74 17.99
N VAL A 20 25.04 -15.98 17.87
CA VAL A 20 25.99 -15.04 17.27
C VAL A 20 25.68 -14.85 15.78
N VAL A 21 25.47 -15.92 15.02
CA VAL A 21 25.13 -15.82 13.59
C VAL A 21 23.81 -15.07 13.40
N TYR A 22 22.79 -15.39 14.22
CA TYR A 22 21.50 -14.70 14.17
C TYR A 22 21.66 -13.21 14.48
N THR A 23 22.33 -12.85 15.57
CA THR A 23 22.52 -11.44 15.99
C THR A 23 23.33 -10.65 14.97
N VAL A 24 24.43 -11.19 14.45
CA VAL A 24 25.23 -10.55 13.39
C VAL A 24 24.41 -10.39 12.11
N SER A 25 23.63 -11.41 11.71
CA SER A 25 22.77 -11.31 10.53
C SER A 25 21.65 -10.28 10.70
N ALA A 26 21.08 -10.17 11.90
CA ALA A 26 20.05 -9.19 12.23
C ALA A 26 20.64 -7.76 12.24
N ALA A 27 21.82 -7.58 12.82
CA ALA A 27 22.54 -6.30 12.84
C ALA A 27 22.87 -5.81 11.42
N ARG A 28 23.44 -6.66 10.57
CA ARG A 28 23.74 -6.31 9.17
C ARG A 28 22.49 -5.95 8.35
N ARG A 29 21.36 -6.64 8.61
CA ARG A 29 20.07 -6.30 7.98
C ARG A 29 19.52 -4.95 8.46
N ALA A 30 19.73 -4.62 9.73
CA ALA A 30 19.35 -3.33 10.29
C ALA A 30 20.18 -2.18 9.69
N GLU A 31 21.51 -2.33 9.61
CA GLU A 31 22.40 -1.35 8.95
C GLU A 31 22.04 -1.15 7.47
N SER A 32 21.69 -2.23 6.76
CA SER A 32 21.24 -2.16 5.37
C SER A 32 19.92 -1.37 5.21
N ALA A 33 19.06 -1.36 6.22
CA ALA A 33 17.80 -0.61 6.22
C ALA A 33 18.01 0.89 6.47
N ASP A 34 19.11 1.26 7.12
CA ASP A 34 19.45 2.65 7.49
C ASP A 34 20.41 3.32 6.49
N MET A 35 20.78 2.65 5.39
CA MET A 35 21.57 3.29 4.34
C MET A 35 20.84 4.49 3.71
N PRO A 36 21.54 5.62 3.48
CA PRO A 36 20.99 6.77 2.77
C PRO A 36 20.41 6.36 1.42
N SER A 37 19.29 6.98 1.04
CA SER A 37 18.72 6.71 -0.26
C SER A 37 19.60 7.26 -1.39
N ALA A 38 19.73 6.50 -2.47
CA ALA A 38 20.44 6.91 -3.68
C ALA A 38 19.72 8.02 -4.47
N PHE A 39 18.46 8.34 -4.12
CA PHE A 39 17.66 9.35 -4.80
C PHE A 39 16.64 10.02 -3.88
N GLY A 40 16.07 11.14 -4.35
CA GLY A 40 14.94 11.81 -3.72
C GLY A 40 13.60 11.57 -4.44
N LEU A 41 12.58 12.27 -3.95
CA LEU A 41 11.25 12.40 -4.54
C LEU A 41 11.24 13.53 -5.57
N ASP A 42 11.59 13.18 -6.81
CA ASP A 42 11.61 14.04 -7.98
C ASP A 42 10.30 13.90 -8.77
N ARG A 43 9.88 15.01 -9.40
CA ARG A 43 8.74 15.01 -10.33
C ARG A 43 9.06 14.18 -11.57
N GLY A 44 8.00 13.66 -12.21
CA GLY A 44 8.13 12.88 -13.44
C GLY A 44 8.74 11.49 -13.25
N GLN A 45 8.77 10.98 -12.01
CA GLN A 45 9.22 9.63 -11.67
C GLN A 45 8.06 8.79 -11.16
N LEU A 46 8.02 7.53 -11.57
CA LEU A 46 7.23 6.46 -10.97
C LEU A 46 8.09 5.77 -9.92
N TYR A 47 7.62 5.81 -8.67
CA TYR A 47 8.19 5.09 -7.54
C TYR A 47 7.41 3.81 -7.29
N PHE A 48 8.12 2.77 -6.86
CA PHE A 48 7.50 1.48 -6.54
C PHE A 48 8.42 0.66 -5.63
N ARG A 49 7.85 -0.30 -4.91
CA ARG A 49 8.62 -1.35 -4.22
C ARG A 49 9.04 -2.40 -5.23
N SER A 50 10.34 -2.67 -5.36
CA SER A 50 10.83 -3.77 -6.20
C SER A 50 10.47 -5.12 -5.54
N THR A 51 9.90 -6.04 -6.32
CA THR A 51 9.68 -7.44 -5.93
C THR A 51 10.52 -8.40 -6.75
N ARG A 52 11.30 -7.89 -7.72
CA ARG A 52 12.23 -8.67 -8.52
C ARG A 52 13.37 -9.19 -7.65
N GLU A 53 13.71 -10.47 -7.80
CA GLU A 53 14.87 -11.09 -7.12
C GLU A 53 16.18 -10.42 -7.55
N GLY A 54 17.10 -10.28 -6.60
CA GLY A 54 18.40 -9.64 -6.79
C GLY A 54 18.55 -8.31 -6.04
N ASP A 55 19.48 -7.48 -6.52
CA ASP A 55 19.83 -6.23 -5.86
C ASP A 55 18.65 -5.26 -5.83
N GLY A 56 18.26 -4.87 -4.61
CA GLY A 56 17.12 -3.98 -4.39
C GLY A 56 15.78 -4.67 -4.15
N THR A 57 15.71 -6.01 -4.06
CA THR A 57 14.48 -6.73 -3.64
C THR A 57 13.91 -6.12 -2.35
N GLY A 58 12.62 -5.80 -2.32
CA GLY A 58 11.95 -5.22 -1.15
C GLY A 58 12.30 -3.76 -0.87
N ARG A 59 13.11 -3.12 -1.72
CA ARG A 59 13.45 -1.70 -1.63
C ARG A 59 12.68 -0.89 -2.65
N VAL A 60 12.49 0.39 -2.34
CA VAL A 60 11.93 1.33 -3.30
C VAL A 60 12.90 1.53 -4.45
N ALA A 61 12.36 1.50 -5.67
CA ALA A 61 13.04 1.81 -6.91
C ALA A 61 12.23 2.89 -7.66
N ARG A 62 12.83 3.47 -8.69
CA ARG A 62 12.17 4.47 -9.54
C ARG A 62 12.52 4.30 -11.02
N LEU A 63 11.65 4.83 -11.87
CA LEU A 63 11.87 5.01 -13.31
C LEU A 63 11.07 6.22 -13.82
N PRO A 64 11.41 6.79 -14.99
CA PRO A 64 10.64 7.89 -15.58
C PRO A 64 9.14 7.54 -15.73
N ALA A 65 8.24 8.41 -15.24
CA ALA A 65 6.80 8.15 -15.22
C ALA A 65 6.21 8.04 -16.63
N ASP A 66 6.65 8.89 -17.55
CA ASP A 66 6.27 8.85 -18.95
C ASP A 66 7.01 7.69 -19.68
N PRO A 67 6.28 6.72 -20.26
CA PRO A 67 6.87 5.64 -21.05
C PRO A 67 7.64 6.15 -22.29
N SER A 68 7.19 7.26 -22.88
CA SER A 68 7.77 7.85 -24.09
C SER A 68 9.07 8.62 -23.82
N ALA A 69 9.30 9.04 -22.56
CA ALA A 69 10.46 9.85 -22.15
C ALA A 69 11.83 9.15 -22.30
N ARG A 70 11.86 7.90 -22.75
CA ARG A 70 12.89 7.28 -23.63
C ARG A 70 12.58 5.78 -23.76
N GLY A 71 11.85 5.40 -24.80
CA GLY A 71 11.88 4.04 -25.37
C GLY A 71 11.17 2.91 -24.61
N ALA A 72 10.04 3.16 -23.93
CA ALA A 72 9.14 2.06 -23.56
C ALA A 72 8.10 1.88 -24.66
N ALA A 73 8.39 0.99 -25.62
CA ALA A 73 7.35 0.43 -26.48
C ALA A 73 6.31 -0.27 -25.60
N ALA A 74 5.03 -0.13 -25.95
CA ALA A 74 3.96 -0.94 -25.37
C ALA A 74 4.35 -2.41 -25.53
N MET A 75 4.68 -3.09 -24.42
CA MET A 75 5.00 -4.50 -24.47
C MET A 75 3.69 -5.25 -24.75
N SER A 76 3.51 -5.69 -26.00
CA SER A 76 2.70 -6.88 -26.26
C SER A 76 3.36 -8.05 -25.52
N ALA A 77 2.56 -9.02 -25.08
CA ALA A 77 3.02 -10.16 -24.27
C ALA A 77 4.10 -11.05 -24.94
N GLU A 78 4.50 -10.73 -26.18
CA GLU A 78 5.43 -11.50 -27.01
C GLU A 78 6.76 -10.77 -27.30
N ALA A 79 6.94 -9.52 -26.84
CA ALA A 79 8.21 -8.81 -27.00
C ALA A 79 9.19 -9.19 -25.88
N ALA A 80 10.46 -9.45 -26.24
CA ALA A 80 11.53 -9.66 -25.26
C ALA A 80 11.56 -8.49 -24.25
N PRO A 81 11.73 -8.76 -22.94
CA PRO A 81 11.63 -7.72 -21.93
C PRO A 81 12.70 -6.66 -22.18
N ALA A 82 12.28 -5.40 -22.32
CA ALA A 82 13.20 -4.26 -22.40
C ALA A 82 14.20 -4.30 -21.23
N PRO A 83 15.45 -3.83 -21.43
CA PRO A 83 16.44 -3.81 -20.36
C PRO A 83 15.89 -3.09 -19.14
N ASP A 84 16.10 -3.67 -17.95
CA ASP A 84 15.58 -3.13 -16.70
C ASP A 84 16.30 -1.82 -16.35
N ARG A 85 15.60 -0.70 -16.54
CA ARG A 85 16.15 0.66 -16.33
C ARG A 85 15.82 1.23 -14.96
N ARG A 86 15.33 0.43 -14.02
CA ARG A 86 15.00 0.94 -12.68
C ARG A 86 16.27 1.42 -11.98
N THR A 87 16.19 2.57 -11.33
CA THR A 87 17.20 2.99 -10.34
C THR A 87 16.79 2.40 -8.99
N THR A 88 17.65 1.60 -8.38
CA THR A 88 17.47 1.03 -7.02
C THR A 88 18.18 1.89 -5.97
N GLY A 89 18.14 1.50 -4.69
CA GLY A 89 18.75 2.25 -3.60
C GLY A 89 17.79 3.15 -2.80
N GLY A 90 16.48 2.98 -2.96
CA GLY A 90 15.48 3.54 -2.05
C GLY A 90 15.41 2.81 -0.70
N PRO A 91 14.58 3.28 0.25
CA PRO A 91 14.36 2.61 1.54
C PRO A 91 13.72 1.22 1.38
N ALA A 92 13.94 0.34 2.35
CA ALA A 92 13.26 -0.95 2.42
C ALA A 92 11.84 -0.79 2.96
N CYS A 93 10.83 -1.17 2.19
CA CYS A 93 9.41 -1.00 2.53
C CYS A 93 8.60 -2.24 2.14
N GLU A 94 7.64 -2.64 2.97
CA GLU A 94 6.60 -3.62 2.61
C GLU A 94 5.47 -2.96 1.81
N ARG A 95 5.12 -1.71 2.15
CA ARG A 95 4.23 -0.84 1.36
C ARG A 95 4.81 0.55 1.29
N PHE A 96 4.64 1.21 0.15
CA PHE A 96 5.18 2.54 -0.09
C PHE A 96 4.14 3.43 -0.77
N HIS A 97 4.08 4.70 -0.39
CA HIS A 97 3.37 5.72 -1.16
C HIS A 97 4.05 7.08 -0.96
N ALA A 98 4.05 7.92 -1.98
CA ALA A 98 4.66 9.24 -1.93
C ALA A 98 3.78 10.28 -2.65
N ALA A 99 3.73 11.49 -2.10
CA ALA A 99 3.10 12.67 -2.69
C ALA A 99 3.56 13.95 -1.96
N GLY A 100 3.53 15.10 -2.63
CA GLY A 100 3.82 16.40 -2.02
C GLY A 100 5.16 16.51 -1.29
N GLY A 101 6.19 15.78 -1.74
CA GLY A 101 7.50 15.76 -1.09
C GLY A 101 7.57 14.95 0.21
N THR A 102 6.52 14.20 0.56
CA THR A 102 6.50 13.26 1.70
C THR A 102 6.31 11.84 1.18
N ALA A 103 6.99 10.88 1.82
CA ALA A 103 6.73 9.47 1.60
C ALA A 103 6.33 8.76 2.89
N LEU A 104 5.51 7.73 2.74
CA LEU A 104 5.14 6.80 3.79
C LEU A 104 5.67 5.41 3.40
N CYS A 105 6.58 4.91 4.22
CA CYS A 105 7.16 3.59 4.09
C CYS A 105 6.70 2.73 5.27
N LEU A 106 5.90 1.70 4.98
CA LEU A 106 5.56 0.71 5.99
C LEU A 106 6.63 -0.37 5.99
N GLN A 107 7.19 -0.66 7.16
CA GLN A 107 8.24 -1.65 7.33
C GLN A 107 7.75 -2.80 8.19
N ARG A 108 8.32 -3.97 7.95
CA ARG A 108 8.26 -5.10 8.87
C ARG A 108 9.69 -5.56 9.11
N ARG A 109 10.09 -5.61 10.38
CA ARG A 109 11.39 -6.09 10.80
C ARG A 109 11.24 -7.50 11.35
N PRO A 110 12.04 -8.47 10.86
CA PRO A 110 12.08 -9.80 11.46
C PRO A 110 12.56 -9.70 12.91
N GLY A 111 12.00 -10.53 13.79
CA GLY A 111 12.26 -10.51 15.22
C GLY A 111 11.24 -11.38 15.96
N ILE A 112 11.43 -11.57 17.26
CA ILE A 112 10.49 -12.27 18.14
C ILE A 112 10.18 -11.34 19.33
N PRO A 113 9.00 -10.68 19.36
CA PRO A 113 7.99 -10.66 18.30
C PRO A 113 8.41 -9.84 17.07
N PRO A 114 7.83 -10.09 15.88
CA PRO A 114 8.06 -9.26 14.71
C PRO A 114 7.55 -7.84 14.94
N ALA A 115 8.30 -6.83 14.49
CA ALA A 115 7.93 -5.43 14.65
C ALA A 115 7.50 -4.83 13.30
N ALA A 116 6.45 -4.01 13.31
CA ALA A 116 6.03 -3.23 12.16
C ALA A 116 6.14 -1.73 12.44
N TYR A 117 6.41 -0.94 11.41
CA TYR A 117 6.58 0.51 11.56
C TYR A 117 5.91 1.27 10.41
N ALA A 118 5.30 2.41 10.72
CA ALA A 118 5.07 3.48 9.75
C ALA A 118 6.23 4.46 9.85
N VAL A 119 7.00 4.58 8.77
CA VAL A 119 8.13 5.50 8.66
C VAL A 119 7.75 6.63 7.71
N VAL A 120 7.70 7.84 8.25
CA VAL A 120 7.49 9.09 7.50
C VAL A 120 8.84 9.56 7.00
N LEU A 121 8.93 9.78 5.70
CA LEU A 121 10.14 10.16 4.99
C LEU A 121 9.98 11.53 4.33
N ASP A 122 11.06 12.30 4.28
CA ASP A 122 11.12 13.58 3.57
C ASP A 122 11.34 13.41 2.06
N GLY A 123 11.46 14.54 1.34
CA GLY A 123 11.71 14.57 -0.10
C GLY A 123 13.07 14.01 -0.53
N ARG A 124 14.00 13.77 0.40
CA ARG A 124 15.27 13.07 0.19
C ARG A 124 15.22 11.62 0.70
N LEU A 125 14.01 11.13 0.98
CA LEU A 125 13.75 9.81 1.55
C LEU A 125 14.47 9.57 2.89
N ARG A 126 14.67 10.62 3.68
CA ARG A 126 15.23 10.55 5.04
C ARG A 126 14.11 10.43 6.06
N GLU A 127 14.33 9.62 7.09
CA GLU A 127 13.38 9.44 8.17
C GLU A 127 13.14 10.74 8.94
N LYS A 128 11.88 11.16 9.00
CA LYS A 128 11.40 12.26 9.86
C LYS A 128 10.73 11.76 11.13
N ARG A 129 10.02 10.64 11.03
CA ARG A 129 9.23 10.08 12.13
C ARG A 129 9.02 8.59 11.93
N ARG A 130 9.06 7.85 13.02
CA ARG A 130 8.75 6.43 13.07
C ARG A 130 7.69 6.16 14.12
N ILE A 131 6.71 5.34 13.76
CA ILE A 131 5.60 4.95 14.63
C ILE A 131 5.57 3.43 14.65
N ALA A 132 5.65 2.84 15.84
CA ALA A 132 5.51 1.40 16.03
C ALA A 132 4.06 0.98 15.76
N LEU A 133 3.89 -0.11 15.02
CA LEU A 133 2.61 -0.66 14.60
C LEU A 133 2.48 -2.11 15.07
N THR A 134 1.23 -2.54 15.22
CA THR A 134 0.85 -3.95 15.35
C THR A 134 0.33 -4.47 14.02
N GLY A 135 0.53 -5.75 13.75
CA GLY A 135 -0.05 -6.41 12.58
C GLY A 135 0.81 -6.36 11.32
N ILE A 136 0.18 -6.65 10.16
CA ILE A 136 0.88 -6.79 8.87
C ILE A 136 0.55 -5.59 7.97
N PRO A 137 1.55 -4.86 7.42
CA PRO A 137 1.31 -3.76 6.49
C PRO A 137 0.44 -4.14 5.29
N ASN A 138 -0.62 -3.37 5.02
CA ASN A 138 -1.53 -3.64 3.91
C ASN A 138 -1.70 -2.47 2.93
N ARG A 139 -1.93 -1.25 3.42
CA ARG A 139 -2.11 -0.05 2.58
C ARG A 139 -1.32 1.13 3.12
N ALA A 140 -0.81 1.96 2.24
CA ALA A 140 -0.18 3.23 2.55
C ALA A 140 -0.72 4.30 1.60
N ARG A 141 -1.07 5.47 2.13
CA ARG A 141 -1.57 6.60 1.35
C ARG A 141 -1.00 7.90 1.88
N VAL A 142 -0.65 8.79 0.96
CA VAL A 142 -0.22 10.17 1.24
C VAL A 142 -1.14 11.09 0.43
N SER A 143 -1.71 12.11 1.07
CA SER A 143 -2.45 13.19 0.40
C SER A 143 -1.59 13.94 -0.62
N ALA A 144 -2.23 14.59 -1.59
CA ALA A 144 -1.53 15.30 -2.66
C ALA A 144 -0.52 16.35 -2.15
N SER A 145 -0.83 17.02 -1.02
CA SER A 145 0.04 18.01 -0.38
C SER A 145 1.22 17.40 0.39
N GLY A 146 1.22 16.09 0.63
CA GLY A 146 2.18 15.43 1.52
C GLY A 146 1.84 15.54 3.01
N ARG A 147 0.72 16.18 3.38
CA ARG A 147 0.38 16.48 4.78
C ARG A 147 -0.29 15.31 5.51
N MET A 148 -1.35 14.77 4.94
CA MET A 148 -2.15 13.69 5.53
C MET A 148 -1.63 12.33 5.08
N LEU A 149 -1.35 11.47 6.04
CA LEU A 149 -0.84 10.13 5.83
C LEU A 149 -1.86 9.15 6.39
N SER A 150 -2.14 8.07 5.66
CA SER A 150 -2.94 6.96 6.18
C SER A 150 -2.25 5.64 5.91
N TRP A 151 -2.40 4.71 6.84
CA TRP A 151 -2.01 3.33 6.64
C TRP A 151 -3.04 2.38 7.24
N THR A 152 -3.15 1.22 6.61
CA THR A 152 -3.97 0.10 7.09
C THR A 152 -3.07 -1.10 7.37
N MET A 153 -3.27 -1.71 8.54
CA MET A 153 -2.63 -2.95 8.97
C MET A 153 -3.67 -4.06 9.07
N PHE A 154 -3.34 -5.29 8.68
CA PHE A 154 -4.13 -6.44 9.10
C PHE A 154 -3.93 -6.67 10.59
N ALA A 155 -5.02 -6.76 11.35
CA ALA A 155 -4.95 -7.07 12.76
C ALA A 155 -4.46 -8.51 12.93
N THR A 156 -3.49 -8.70 13.82
CA THR A 156 -3.05 -10.03 14.26
C THR A 156 -3.59 -10.24 15.68
N GLY A 157 -4.46 -11.24 15.88
CA GLY A 157 -4.91 -11.65 17.21
C GLY A 157 -6.29 -11.17 17.67
N ASP A 158 -7.10 -10.56 16.82
CA ASP A 158 -8.52 -10.33 17.12
C ASP A 158 -9.28 -11.68 16.96
N SER A 159 -9.49 -12.37 18.09
CA SER A 159 -10.30 -13.58 18.31
C SER A 159 -10.21 -14.71 17.26
N TYR A 160 -9.52 -15.80 17.64
CA TYR A 160 -9.38 -17.08 16.93
C TYR A 160 -10.68 -17.88 16.64
N ALA A 161 -11.84 -17.23 16.53
CA ALA A 161 -13.13 -17.92 16.39
C ALA A 161 -14.09 -17.34 15.33
N THR A 162 -13.71 -16.31 14.56
CA THR A 162 -14.54 -15.87 13.43
C THR A 162 -13.70 -15.63 12.19
N THR A 163 -14.23 -15.99 11.04
CA THR A 163 -13.73 -15.74 9.67
C THR A 163 -13.75 -14.25 9.29
N SER A 164 -13.72 -13.34 10.27
CA SER A 164 -13.84 -11.91 10.05
C SER A 164 -12.46 -11.27 9.86
N PHE A 165 -12.31 -10.61 8.72
CA PHE A 165 -11.16 -9.79 8.39
C PHE A 165 -11.21 -8.52 9.26
N SER A 166 -10.23 -8.34 10.15
CA SER A 166 -10.06 -7.12 10.96
C SER A 166 -8.84 -6.35 10.48
N THR A 167 -9.02 -5.05 10.24
CA THR A 167 -7.92 -4.13 9.95
C THR A 167 -7.87 -3.01 10.97
N ARG A 168 -6.70 -2.39 11.12
CA ARG A 168 -6.55 -1.14 11.86
C ARG A 168 -6.06 -0.06 10.91
N THR A 169 -6.85 0.99 10.76
CA THR A 169 -6.51 2.13 9.92
C THR A 169 -6.21 3.36 10.78
N SER A 170 -5.06 3.97 10.53
CA SER A 170 -4.62 5.17 11.22
C SER A 170 -4.49 6.34 10.25
N ILE A 171 -4.57 7.56 10.78
CA ILE A 171 -4.31 8.80 10.03
C ILE A 171 -3.36 9.69 10.83
N LEU A 172 -2.34 10.23 10.17
CA LEU A 172 -1.41 11.20 10.71
C LEU A 172 -1.50 12.51 9.93
N ASP A 173 -1.74 13.62 10.62
CA ASP A 173 -1.49 14.96 10.10
C ASP A 173 -0.04 15.35 10.42
N THR A 174 0.82 15.41 9.42
CA THR A 174 2.25 15.72 9.60
C THR A 174 2.51 17.18 9.98
N ARG A 175 1.54 18.07 9.75
CA ARG A 175 1.66 19.49 10.11
C ARG A 175 1.43 19.72 11.60
N THR A 176 0.43 19.06 12.16
CA THR A 176 0.06 19.19 13.59
C THR A 176 0.69 18.10 14.46
N GLY A 177 1.14 17.01 13.85
CA GLY A 177 1.62 15.82 14.56
C GLY A 177 0.50 14.92 15.09
N TYR A 178 -0.77 15.31 14.92
CA TYR A 178 -1.94 14.60 15.44
C TYR A 178 -2.11 13.24 14.77
N LEU A 179 -2.10 12.20 15.60
CA LEU A 179 -2.21 10.81 15.19
C LEU A 179 -3.55 10.24 15.65
N VAL A 180 -4.42 9.96 14.68
CA VAL A 180 -5.56 9.07 14.84
C VAL A 180 -5.04 7.65 14.78
N LYS A 181 -5.10 6.94 15.90
CA LYS A 181 -4.65 5.54 15.98
C LYS A 181 -5.67 4.58 15.36
N ASN A 182 -6.96 4.87 15.50
CA ASN A 182 -8.07 4.02 15.10
C ASN A 182 -9.14 4.88 14.41
N MET A 183 -9.36 4.67 13.11
CA MET A 183 -10.32 5.46 12.34
C MET A 183 -11.76 5.00 12.55
N GLU A 184 -11.95 3.81 13.10
CA GLU A 184 -13.22 3.22 13.52
C GLU A 184 -13.95 4.08 14.57
N ASP A 185 -13.21 4.95 15.27
CA ASP A 185 -13.76 5.92 16.23
C ASP A 185 -14.46 7.11 15.53
N ILE A 186 -14.43 7.19 14.18
CA ILE A 186 -15.17 8.20 13.43
C ILE A 186 -16.68 7.88 13.46
N PRO A 187 -17.53 8.79 13.96
CA PRO A 187 -18.97 8.70 13.85
C PRO A 187 -19.44 8.45 12.41
N LEU A 188 -20.09 7.31 12.19
CA LEU A 188 -20.62 6.92 10.90
C LEU A 188 -22.09 7.30 10.79
N THR A 189 -22.46 7.88 9.64
CA THR A 189 -23.84 8.00 9.18
C THR A 189 -24.07 6.98 8.06
N LEU A 190 -24.91 5.98 8.34
CA LEU A 190 -25.31 4.96 7.38
C LEU A 190 -26.76 5.25 6.97
N ASP A 191 -26.99 5.46 5.67
CA ASP A 191 -28.31 5.72 5.09
C ASP A 191 -29.05 6.89 5.77
N GLY A 192 -28.32 7.98 6.01
CA GLY A 192 -28.85 9.19 6.65
C GLY A 192 -29.04 9.10 8.16
N ARG A 193 -28.71 7.97 8.80
CA ARG A 193 -28.88 7.79 10.25
C ARG A 193 -27.54 7.53 10.92
N ARG A 194 -27.35 8.10 12.12
CA ARG A 194 -26.17 7.79 12.93
C ARG A 194 -26.14 6.28 13.20
N TYR A 195 -24.98 5.69 12.97
CA TYR A 195 -24.77 4.26 13.07
C TYR A 195 -23.50 3.97 13.88
N HIS A 196 -23.61 3.01 14.78
CA HIS A 196 -22.51 2.52 15.59
C HIS A 196 -22.71 1.02 15.79
N SER A 197 -21.68 0.24 15.52
CA SER A 197 -21.68 -1.19 15.75
C SER A 197 -20.23 -1.68 15.90
N PRO A 198 -19.96 -2.68 16.76
CA PRO A 198 -18.62 -3.24 16.91
C PRO A 198 -18.02 -3.86 15.64
N ASP A 199 -18.85 -4.18 14.64
CA ASP A 199 -18.42 -4.76 13.36
C ASP A 199 -18.01 -3.72 12.31
N VAL A 200 -18.07 -2.42 12.63
CA VAL A 200 -17.63 -1.35 11.74
C VAL A 200 -16.11 -1.41 11.61
N ASN A 201 -15.63 -1.61 10.38
CA ASN A 201 -14.21 -1.62 10.08
C ASN A 201 -13.91 -0.73 8.87
N TYR A 202 -12.84 0.08 8.95
CA TYR A 202 -12.46 0.99 7.88
C TYR A 202 -11.10 0.64 7.27
N TRP A 203 -10.98 0.76 5.95
CA TRP A 203 -9.68 0.62 5.27
C TRP A 203 -9.63 1.31 3.91
N GLY A 204 -8.42 1.43 3.36
CA GLY A 204 -8.20 1.93 2.01
C GLY A 204 -8.64 3.39 1.90
N VAL A 205 -7.88 4.29 2.51
CA VAL A 205 -8.17 5.72 2.54
C VAL A 205 -7.58 6.42 1.32
N THR A 206 -8.24 7.47 0.85
CA THR A 206 -7.70 8.47 -0.07
C THR A 206 -8.16 9.87 0.36
N PHE A 207 -7.31 10.88 0.16
CA PHE A 207 -7.59 12.25 0.57
C PHE A 207 -7.88 13.15 -0.63
N ALA A 208 -8.78 14.10 -0.45
CA ALA A 208 -8.95 15.22 -1.36
C ALA A 208 -7.81 16.24 -1.19
N ARG A 209 -7.63 17.08 -2.21
CA ARG A 209 -6.60 18.16 -2.24
C ARG A 209 -6.69 19.16 -1.09
N ASP A 210 -7.83 19.28 -0.42
CA ASP A 210 -8.03 20.18 0.72
C ASP A 210 -7.48 19.62 2.05
N ASP A 211 -6.96 18.39 2.04
CA ASP A 211 -6.47 17.65 3.22
C ASP A 211 -7.51 17.48 4.33
N ASN A 212 -8.79 17.71 4.03
CA ASN A 212 -9.90 17.60 4.97
C ASN A 212 -10.88 16.52 4.56
N ARG A 213 -11.34 16.55 3.31
CA ARG A 213 -12.22 15.52 2.79
C ARG A 213 -11.41 14.27 2.52
N PHE A 214 -11.94 13.12 2.91
CA PHE A 214 -11.38 11.82 2.57
C PHE A 214 -12.46 10.87 2.10
N TYR A 215 -12.04 9.83 1.38
CA TYR A 215 -12.87 8.70 1.04
C TYR A 215 -12.22 7.43 1.57
N ALA A 216 -13.03 6.49 2.03
CA ALA A 216 -12.56 5.21 2.54
C ALA A 216 -13.57 4.10 2.26
N THR A 217 -13.12 2.87 2.47
CA THR A 217 -14.02 1.72 2.60
C THR A 217 -14.51 1.64 4.04
N VAL A 218 -15.78 1.30 4.20
CA VAL A 218 -16.33 0.77 5.45
C VAL A 218 -16.93 -0.60 5.20
N SER A 219 -16.71 -1.55 6.10
CA SER A 219 -17.53 -2.76 6.20
C SER A 219 -18.36 -2.77 7.46
N THR A 220 -19.59 -3.22 7.33
CA THR A 220 -20.51 -3.58 8.43
C THR A 220 -21.66 -4.40 7.84
N LYS A 221 -22.26 -5.28 8.65
CA LYS A 221 -23.37 -6.16 8.25
C LYS A 221 -23.06 -7.03 7.01
N GLY A 222 -21.80 -7.43 6.86
CA GLY A 222 -21.32 -8.22 5.71
C GLY A 222 -21.32 -7.47 4.37
N ARG A 223 -21.47 -6.15 4.38
CA ARG A 223 -21.46 -5.30 3.17
C ARG A 223 -20.32 -4.30 3.24
N THR A 224 -19.83 -3.89 2.07
CA THR A 224 -18.84 -2.82 1.93
C THR A 224 -19.48 -1.55 1.37
N TYR A 225 -19.02 -0.40 1.84
CA TYR A 225 -19.53 0.91 1.49
C TYR A 225 -18.39 1.86 1.16
N LEU A 226 -18.61 2.73 0.17
CA LEU A 226 -17.85 3.96 0.03
C LEU A 226 -18.36 4.97 1.07
N VAL A 227 -17.45 5.54 1.86
CA VAL A 227 -17.75 6.70 2.71
C VAL A 227 -17.06 7.96 2.19
N GLU A 228 -17.72 9.10 2.38
CA GLU A 228 -17.10 10.42 2.41
C GLU A 228 -16.94 10.85 3.87
N GLY A 229 -15.74 11.28 4.25
CA GLY A 229 -15.47 11.79 5.57
C GLY A 229 -14.86 13.18 5.57
N ASP A 230 -14.93 13.82 6.74
CA ASP A 230 -14.43 15.16 7.02
C ASP A 230 -13.54 15.10 8.27
N MET A 231 -12.25 15.36 8.08
CA MET A 231 -11.26 15.27 9.16
C MET A 231 -11.48 16.32 10.26
N ARG A 232 -11.89 17.55 9.90
CA ARG A 232 -12.12 18.65 10.86
C ARG A 232 -13.38 18.43 11.68
N ARG A 233 -14.45 17.95 11.04
CA ARG A 233 -15.73 17.66 11.71
C ARG A 233 -15.73 16.32 12.43
N TRP A 234 -14.75 15.46 12.13
CA TRP A 234 -14.66 14.10 12.66
C TRP A 234 -15.95 13.30 12.38
N THR A 235 -16.32 13.17 11.11
CA THR A 235 -17.54 12.45 10.68
C THR A 235 -17.31 11.69 9.38
N ALA A 236 -18.02 10.59 9.18
CA ALA A 236 -18.12 9.88 7.91
C ALA A 236 -19.59 9.58 7.55
N ARG A 237 -19.92 9.62 6.27
CA ARG A 237 -21.24 9.24 5.75
C ARG A 237 -21.11 8.28 4.58
N THR A 238 -21.97 7.27 4.50
CA THR A 238 -22.02 6.39 3.33
C THR A 238 -22.51 7.14 2.10
N LEU A 239 -21.93 6.80 0.95
CA LEU A 239 -22.35 7.28 -0.35
C LEU A 239 -23.02 6.20 -1.19
N ARG A 240 -22.48 4.97 -1.12
CA ARG A 240 -22.94 3.82 -1.90
C ARG A 240 -22.32 2.51 -1.40
N GLU A 241 -22.91 1.40 -1.82
CA GLU A 241 -22.45 0.04 -1.53
C GLU A 241 -21.49 -0.54 -2.58
N ASN A 242 -20.83 -1.64 -2.20
CA ASN A 242 -19.97 -2.51 -3.01
C ASN A 242 -18.76 -1.81 -3.64
N LEU A 243 -17.98 -1.16 -2.79
CA LEU A 243 -16.75 -0.46 -3.19
C LEU A 243 -15.69 -0.66 -2.12
N GLU A 244 -14.47 -1.04 -2.53
CA GLU A 244 -13.34 -1.19 -1.63
C GLU A 244 -12.08 -0.49 -2.18
N CYS A 245 -11.20 -0.06 -1.27
CA CYS A 245 -9.93 0.60 -1.55
C CYS A 245 -10.03 1.79 -2.55
N PRO A 246 -10.86 2.81 -2.26
CA PRO A 246 -10.99 4.00 -3.12
C PRO A 246 -9.65 4.71 -3.35
N SER A 247 -9.48 5.22 -4.55
CA SER A 247 -8.33 6.02 -4.96
C SER A 247 -8.82 7.23 -5.77
N LEU A 248 -8.65 8.42 -5.20
CA LEU A 248 -9.13 9.67 -5.78
C LEU A 248 -8.24 10.12 -6.94
N SER A 249 -8.88 10.48 -8.04
CA SER A 249 -8.24 11.07 -9.22
C SER A 249 -7.56 12.38 -8.86
N PRO A 250 -6.53 12.80 -9.60
CA PRO A 250 -5.84 14.05 -9.31
C PRO A 250 -6.80 15.24 -9.41
N ASP A 251 -7.75 15.27 -10.34
CA ASP A 251 -8.79 16.31 -10.44
C ASP A 251 -9.88 16.27 -9.34
N ASN A 252 -9.86 15.30 -8.40
CA ASN A 252 -10.89 15.05 -7.38
C ASN A 252 -12.31 14.73 -7.92
N THR A 253 -12.47 14.39 -9.19
CA THR A 253 -13.79 14.12 -9.80
C THR A 253 -14.15 12.65 -9.87
N ARG A 254 -13.17 11.75 -9.76
CA ARG A 254 -13.33 10.32 -9.99
C ARG A 254 -12.66 9.48 -8.91
N LEU A 255 -13.22 8.31 -8.62
CA LEU A 255 -12.62 7.29 -7.75
C LEU A 255 -12.33 6.03 -8.56
N ALA A 256 -11.09 5.55 -8.54
CA ALA A 256 -10.78 4.18 -8.91
C ALA A 256 -10.92 3.27 -7.69
N PHE A 257 -11.50 2.09 -7.84
CA PHE A 257 -11.77 1.18 -6.73
C PHE A 257 -11.92 -0.26 -7.20
N LYS A 258 -11.74 -1.21 -6.28
CA LYS A 258 -12.06 -2.62 -6.55
C LYS A 258 -13.52 -2.89 -6.17
N LYS A 259 -14.27 -3.48 -7.11
CA LYS A 259 -15.66 -3.90 -6.94
C LYS A 259 -15.73 -5.41 -6.83
N ARG A 260 -16.49 -5.94 -5.88
CA ARG A 260 -16.79 -7.37 -5.85
C ARG A 260 -17.86 -7.69 -6.89
N VAL A 261 -17.54 -8.54 -7.86
CA VAL A 261 -18.44 -8.93 -8.97
C VAL A 261 -18.74 -10.43 -9.02
N ARG A 262 -18.08 -11.22 -8.17
CA ARG A 262 -18.34 -12.66 -8.00
C ARG A 262 -18.44 -13.00 -6.52
N GLU A 263 -19.26 -13.99 -6.23
CA GLU A 263 -19.32 -14.61 -4.91
C GLU A 263 -18.10 -15.53 -4.66
N GLY A 264 -17.81 -15.79 -3.39
CA GLY A 264 -16.68 -16.63 -2.98
C GLY A 264 -15.33 -15.90 -2.91
N ALA A 265 -14.29 -16.67 -2.61
CA ALA A 265 -12.94 -16.15 -2.37
C ALA A 265 -12.05 -16.10 -3.64
N ARG A 266 -12.44 -16.80 -4.71
CA ARG A 266 -11.61 -16.93 -5.90
C ARG A 266 -11.87 -15.79 -6.89
N ASP A 267 -10.85 -14.94 -7.05
CA ASP A 267 -10.81 -13.85 -8.03
C ASP A 267 -12.05 -12.93 -8.08
N PRO A 268 -12.55 -12.45 -6.92
CA PRO A 268 -13.88 -11.84 -6.85
C PRO A 268 -13.91 -10.38 -7.28
N TRP A 269 -12.77 -9.71 -7.37
CA TRP A 269 -12.70 -8.26 -7.57
C TRP A 269 -12.47 -7.87 -9.03
N ARG A 270 -13.00 -6.73 -9.45
CA ARG A 270 -12.67 -6.06 -10.72
C ARG A 270 -12.44 -4.58 -10.47
N LEU A 271 -11.56 -3.98 -11.27
CA LEU A 271 -11.26 -2.56 -11.15
C LEU A 271 -12.32 -1.73 -11.89
N TYR A 272 -12.83 -0.71 -11.23
CA TYR A 272 -13.87 0.19 -11.72
C TYR A 272 -13.46 1.64 -11.47
N VAL A 273 -14.07 2.56 -12.21
CA VAL A 273 -14.00 4.01 -11.98
C VAL A 273 -15.40 4.52 -11.72
N LEU A 274 -15.54 5.39 -10.71
CA LEU A 274 -16.77 6.06 -10.29
C LEU A 274 -16.63 7.56 -10.54
N ASP A 275 -17.59 8.15 -11.25
CA ASP A 275 -17.76 9.60 -11.32
C ASP A 275 -18.45 10.10 -10.03
N LEU A 276 -17.80 10.97 -9.27
CA LEU A 276 -18.28 11.42 -7.95
C LEU A 276 -19.49 12.35 -8.02
N ARG A 277 -19.74 12.98 -9.18
CA ARG A 277 -20.86 13.91 -9.36
C ARG A 277 -22.15 13.17 -9.67
N THR A 278 -22.08 12.19 -10.56
CA THR A 278 -23.21 11.40 -11.05
C THR A 278 -23.41 10.10 -10.29
N MET A 279 -22.39 9.68 -9.53
CA MET A 279 -22.33 8.39 -8.84
C MET A 279 -22.45 7.19 -9.79
N ARG A 280 -22.18 7.39 -11.09
CA ARG A 280 -22.14 6.33 -12.09
C ARG A 280 -20.75 5.73 -12.17
N GLU A 281 -20.70 4.41 -12.32
CA GLU A 281 -19.45 3.67 -12.45
C GLU A 281 -19.38 2.93 -13.79
N HIS A 282 -18.16 2.65 -14.22
CA HIS A 282 -17.87 1.77 -15.35
C HIS A 282 -16.64 0.90 -15.04
N PRO A 283 -16.58 -0.33 -15.58
CA PRO A 283 -15.37 -1.15 -15.47
C PRO A 283 -14.25 -0.56 -16.32
N VAL A 284 -13.01 -0.80 -15.91
CA VAL A 284 -11.86 -0.58 -16.82
C VAL A 284 -11.59 -1.83 -17.65
N ALA A 285 -10.69 -1.75 -18.65
CA ALA A 285 -10.36 -2.87 -19.54
C ALA A 285 -9.67 -4.06 -18.83
N GLU A 286 -9.21 -3.92 -17.59
CA GLU A 286 -8.64 -5.03 -16.80
C GLU A 286 -9.70 -6.04 -16.36
N ARG A 287 -9.53 -7.28 -16.79
CA ARG A 287 -10.47 -8.38 -16.54
C ARG A 287 -9.98 -9.38 -15.50
N ARG A 288 -8.73 -9.27 -15.03
CA ARG A 288 -8.16 -10.06 -13.93
C ARG A 288 -8.65 -9.52 -12.59
N SER A 289 -8.53 -10.33 -11.55
CA SER A 289 -8.88 -9.91 -10.19
C SER A 289 -7.77 -9.05 -9.58
N VAL A 290 -8.13 -7.83 -9.18
CA VAL A 290 -7.21 -6.86 -8.58
C VAL A 290 -7.52 -6.73 -7.09
N ASP A 291 -6.61 -7.21 -6.24
CA ASP A 291 -6.67 -7.03 -4.79
C ASP A 291 -5.61 -6.03 -4.29
N ASP A 292 -5.64 -4.83 -4.86
CA ASP A 292 -4.75 -3.73 -4.51
C ASP A 292 -5.54 -2.42 -4.42
N GLN A 293 -4.90 -1.36 -3.92
CA GLN A 293 -5.43 0.00 -4.06
C GLN A 293 -4.78 0.64 -5.29
N ALA A 294 -5.55 0.84 -6.36
CA ALA A 294 -5.03 1.45 -7.58
C ALA A 294 -4.46 2.85 -7.33
N ALA A 295 -3.45 3.24 -8.09
CA ALA A 295 -2.89 4.58 -8.10
C ALA A 295 -3.21 5.28 -9.41
N TRP A 296 -3.45 6.59 -9.37
CA TRP A 296 -3.52 7.41 -10.58
C TRP A 296 -2.11 7.86 -10.94
N LEU A 297 -1.63 7.56 -12.15
CA LEU A 297 -0.36 8.08 -12.67
C LEU A 297 -0.54 9.50 -13.21
N ASP A 298 -1.67 9.75 -13.84
CA ASP A 298 -2.14 11.04 -14.37
C ASP A 298 -3.68 11.06 -14.29
N ASP A 299 -4.34 12.00 -14.97
CA ASP A 299 -5.81 12.11 -14.97
C ASP A 299 -6.52 11.02 -15.79
N HIS A 300 -5.78 10.18 -16.53
CA HIS A 300 -6.31 9.20 -17.48
C HIS A 300 -5.80 7.77 -17.24
N THR A 301 -4.70 7.60 -16.51
CA THR A 301 -4.01 6.31 -16.39
C THR A 301 -4.02 5.81 -14.96
N LEU A 302 -4.54 4.61 -14.75
CA LEU A 302 -4.45 3.87 -13.50
C LEU A 302 -3.24 2.94 -13.52
N ALA A 303 -2.62 2.73 -12.36
CA ALA A 303 -1.62 1.71 -12.10
C ALA A 303 -2.04 0.83 -10.91
N TYR A 304 -1.75 -0.46 -10.97
CA TYR A 304 -2.11 -1.43 -9.93
C TYR A 304 -1.17 -2.64 -9.98
N ALA A 305 -1.01 -3.31 -8.85
CA ALA A 305 -0.22 -4.54 -8.79
C ALA A 305 -1.09 -5.79 -9.05
N LEU A 306 -0.53 -6.75 -9.79
CA LEU A 306 -1.03 -8.12 -9.93
C LEU A 306 0.08 -9.11 -9.53
N PRO A 307 -0.25 -10.37 -9.19
CA PRO A 307 0.77 -11.41 -9.04
C PRO A 307 1.68 -11.47 -10.29
N GLY A 308 2.98 -11.64 -10.06
CA GLY A 308 3.98 -11.73 -11.13
C GLY A 308 3.69 -12.89 -12.08
N SER A 309 3.98 -12.72 -13.37
CA SER A 309 3.76 -13.76 -14.38
C SER A 309 4.56 -15.05 -14.13
N ASP A 310 5.68 -14.95 -13.41
CA ASP A 310 6.54 -16.06 -12.98
C ASP A 310 6.07 -16.72 -11.67
N GLY A 311 4.93 -16.29 -11.12
CA GLY A 311 4.37 -16.76 -9.85
C GLY A 311 5.09 -16.20 -8.61
N LYS A 312 6.06 -15.29 -8.78
CA LYS A 312 6.80 -14.65 -7.69
C LYS A 312 6.49 -13.16 -7.64
N GLY A 313 6.48 -12.59 -6.43
CA GLY A 313 6.35 -11.15 -6.26
C GLY A 313 5.08 -10.56 -6.89
N SER A 314 5.20 -9.42 -7.55
CA SER A 314 4.10 -8.72 -8.22
C SER A 314 4.60 -7.94 -9.43
N ASP A 315 3.70 -7.61 -10.34
CA ASP A 315 3.93 -6.76 -11.49
C ASP A 315 3.02 -5.54 -11.43
N ILE A 316 3.52 -4.36 -11.84
CA ILE A 316 2.69 -3.16 -11.99
C ILE A 316 2.16 -3.11 -13.41
N TRP A 317 0.85 -3.11 -13.52
CA TRP A 317 0.10 -2.94 -14.75
C TRP A 317 -0.53 -1.56 -14.80
N THR A 318 -0.79 -1.09 -16.02
CA THR A 318 -1.48 0.18 -16.28
C THR A 318 -2.68 -0.03 -17.18
N VAL A 319 -3.70 0.82 -17.05
CA VAL A 319 -4.89 0.80 -17.90
C VAL A 319 -5.51 2.20 -17.99
N ALA A 320 -6.17 2.51 -19.10
CA ALA A 320 -6.94 3.73 -19.21
C ALA A 320 -8.15 3.71 -18.26
N ALA A 321 -8.38 4.85 -17.59
CA ALA A 321 -9.45 5.02 -16.60
C ALA A 321 -10.84 5.18 -17.23
N ASP A 322 -10.92 5.44 -18.53
CA ASP A 322 -12.17 5.59 -19.28
C ASP A 322 -12.78 4.25 -19.71
N GLY A 323 -12.08 3.14 -19.48
CA GLY A 323 -12.51 1.79 -19.86
C GLY A 323 -12.12 1.38 -21.28
N GLY A 324 -11.47 2.26 -22.04
CA GLY A 324 -10.92 1.95 -23.35
C GLY A 324 -9.55 1.25 -23.29
N GLY A 325 -9.03 0.92 -24.47
CA GLY A 325 -7.70 0.34 -24.63
C GLY A 325 -7.56 -1.07 -24.03
N ALA A 326 -6.33 -1.41 -23.65
CA ALA A 326 -5.98 -2.70 -23.04
C ALA A 326 -4.99 -2.49 -21.87
N PRO A 327 -5.01 -3.36 -20.84
CA PRO A 327 -4.00 -3.36 -19.80
C PRO A 327 -2.59 -3.56 -20.38
N ALA A 328 -1.62 -2.77 -19.92
CA ALA A 328 -0.23 -2.87 -20.33
C ALA A 328 0.70 -3.07 -19.12
N LEU A 329 1.65 -4.00 -19.24
CA LEU A 329 2.67 -4.21 -18.21
C LEU A 329 3.60 -3.00 -18.18
N ARG A 330 3.65 -2.32 -17.03
CA ARG A 330 4.48 -1.12 -16.84
C ARG A 330 5.79 -1.43 -16.15
N VAL A 331 5.76 -2.29 -15.13
CA VAL A 331 6.94 -2.71 -14.36
C VAL A 331 6.83 -4.19 -14.02
N ALA A 332 7.74 -5.00 -14.56
CA ALA A 332 7.90 -6.37 -14.10
C ALA A 332 8.59 -6.39 -12.73
N GLY A 333 8.10 -7.17 -11.76
CA GLY A 333 8.68 -7.26 -10.43
C GLY A 333 8.57 -5.96 -9.63
N GLY A 334 7.38 -5.38 -9.53
CA GLY A 334 7.08 -4.17 -8.76
C GLY A 334 5.71 -4.19 -8.09
N SER A 335 5.56 -3.42 -7.01
CA SER A 335 4.27 -3.14 -6.37
C SER A 335 4.24 -1.73 -5.76
N SER A 336 3.09 -1.31 -5.23
CA SER A 336 2.92 0.01 -4.60
C SER A 336 3.30 1.19 -5.51
N PRO A 337 2.69 1.31 -6.71
CA PRO A 337 2.98 2.42 -7.62
C PRO A 337 2.63 3.77 -6.98
N ALA A 338 3.53 4.74 -7.09
CA ALA A 338 3.31 6.11 -6.63
C ALA A 338 4.00 7.13 -7.54
N VAL A 339 3.36 8.28 -7.76
CA VAL A 339 3.93 9.41 -8.51
C VAL A 339 3.91 10.66 -7.66
N VAL A 340 4.96 11.47 -7.77
CA VAL A 340 5.03 12.78 -7.13
C VAL A 340 4.74 13.84 -8.18
N ARG A 341 3.72 14.67 -7.93
CA ARG A 341 3.23 15.71 -8.84
C ARG A 341 3.77 17.08 -8.50
#